data_AF-A0A0R3R6D6-F1
#
_entry.id   AF-A0A0R3R6D6-F1
#
_cell.length_a   1.000
_cell.length_b   1.000
_cell.length_c   1.000
_cell.angle_alpha   90.00
_cell.angle_beta   90.00
_cell.angle_gamma   90.00
#
_symmetry.space_group_name_H-M   'P 1'
#
loop_
_entity.id
_entity.type
_entity.pdbx_description
1 polymer ?
#
loop_
_entity_poly.entity_id
_entity_poly.type
_entity_poly.pdbx_seq_one_letter_code
_entity_poly.pdbx_strand_id
1 'polypeptide(L)'
;MGNCFSGSPRQSSPSSDIRSERNSPKFSVDRGSIEPLKEANCSDALTPRRQESRCLQDPTSGKEVLVALYAYESRADGDLSFRKGDVMYLLDHSNSDWWYVRHSKGGTGYVPRNFVAKQQTVESEEWFAGRIARNRAERLVLASNLPKGTFLIREREADTREYALTIRDSDDQRGGTVKHYKIKRLDGDAGFFITTRRTFATLRDLVSYYSGKLI
;
A
#
# COMPACT_ATOMS: atom_id res chain seq x y z
N MET A 1 9.97 49.99 -13.62
CA MET A 1 11.25 49.28 -13.87
C MET A 1 11.90 48.94 -12.53
N GLY A 2 12.65 47.83 -12.42
CA GLY A 2 13.49 47.45 -11.25
C GLY A 2 12.69 46.98 -10.01
N ASN A 3 12.75 45.76 -9.48
CA ASN A 3 13.60 44.55 -9.62
C ASN A 3 14.84 44.45 -8.69
N CYS A 4 14.76 43.53 -7.70
CA CYS A 4 15.83 42.88 -6.89
C CYS A 4 16.73 43.82 -6.03
N PHE A 5 17.45 43.43 -4.97
CA PHE A 5 17.89 42.18 -4.30
C PHE A 5 17.92 42.44 -2.75
N SER A 6 18.20 41.56 -1.78
CA SER A 6 18.39 40.09 -1.62
C SER A 6 18.45 39.77 -0.10
N GLY A 7 18.21 38.52 0.34
CA GLY A 7 18.50 38.13 1.74
C GLY A 7 18.11 36.71 2.15
N SER A 8 19.09 35.81 2.29
CA SER A 8 18.93 34.50 2.92
C SER A 8 19.13 34.59 4.44
N PRO A 9 18.62 33.60 5.20
CA PRO A 9 19.54 32.94 6.13
C PRO A 9 19.46 31.40 6.09
N ARG A 10 20.60 30.77 6.35
CA ARG A 10 20.73 29.35 6.65
C ARG A 10 20.07 29.04 7.99
N GLN A 11 19.54 27.83 8.17
CA GLN A 11 19.39 27.26 9.51
C GLN A 11 20.11 25.91 9.61
N SER A 12 20.70 25.72 10.78
CA SER A 12 21.64 24.67 11.16
C SER A 12 20.95 23.47 11.78
N SER A 13 21.35 22.26 11.40
CA SER A 13 21.08 21.05 12.18
C SER A 13 22.11 20.94 13.32
N PRO A 14 21.69 20.67 14.58
CA PRO A 14 22.62 20.47 15.68
C PRO A 14 23.28 19.09 15.60
N SER A 15 24.58 19.04 15.89
CA SER A 15 25.32 17.80 16.14
C SER A 15 25.27 17.47 17.63
N SER A 16 25.16 16.18 17.98
CA SER A 16 25.40 15.70 19.34
C SER A 16 25.94 14.27 19.32
N ASP A 17 27.26 14.15 19.47
CA ASP A 17 27.91 12.88 19.75
C ASP A 17 27.48 12.32 21.11
N ILE A 18 27.04 11.05 21.16
CA ILE A 18 27.08 10.24 22.39
C ILE A 18 27.67 8.87 22.05
N ARG A 19 28.69 8.49 22.84
CA ARG A 19 29.49 7.27 22.71
C ARG A 19 29.37 6.41 23.96
N SER A 20 28.61 5.33 23.89
CA SER A 20 28.71 4.15 24.79
C SER A 20 27.85 3.02 24.22
N GLU A 21 28.45 1.92 23.74
CA GLU A 21 28.96 0.74 24.48
C GLU A 21 27.91 -0.32 24.85
N ARG A 22 28.19 -1.57 24.43
CA ARG A 22 27.75 -2.86 25.02
C ARG A 22 26.22 -3.06 25.19
N ASN A 23 25.59 -4.04 24.55
CA ASN A 23 25.90 -5.46 24.78
C ASN A 23 25.25 -6.37 23.72
N SER A 24 25.93 -7.43 23.26
CA SER A 24 25.36 -8.47 22.39
C SER A 24 25.55 -9.86 23.02
N PRO A 25 24.49 -10.67 23.19
CA PRO A 25 24.65 -12.06 23.60
C PRO A 25 25.18 -12.89 22.41
N LYS A 26 26.38 -13.44 22.58
CA LYS A 26 26.97 -14.40 21.63
C LYS A 26 26.26 -15.74 21.78
N PHE A 27 25.77 -16.32 20.70
CA PHE A 27 25.48 -17.75 20.63
C PHE A 27 26.48 -18.44 19.71
N SER A 28 27.25 -19.35 20.30
CA SER A 28 28.17 -20.22 19.57
C SER A 28 27.41 -21.43 19.05
N VAL A 29 27.62 -21.80 17.80
CA VAL A 29 27.16 -23.09 17.26
C VAL A 29 28.38 -23.82 16.72
N ASP A 30 28.58 -25.04 17.23
CA ASP A 30 29.79 -25.81 17.04
C ASP A 30 29.89 -26.47 15.65
N ARG A 31 31.12 -26.78 15.22
CA ARG A 31 31.40 -27.44 13.94
C ARG A 31 31.42 -28.95 14.12
N GLY A 32 30.60 -29.68 13.34
CA GLY A 32 30.45 -31.13 13.47
C GLY A 32 30.39 -31.91 12.15
N SER A 33 31.54 -32.05 11.48
CA SER A 33 31.91 -33.17 10.59
C SER A 33 31.17 -33.39 9.26
N ILE A 34 31.84 -34.13 8.36
CA ILE A 34 31.64 -34.16 6.91
C ILE A 34 31.88 -35.59 6.38
N GLU A 35 31.09 -36.03 5.39
CA GLU A 35 31.30 -37.20 4.49
C GLU A 35 31.25 -38.64 5.10
N PRO A 36 31.08 -39.72 4.29
CA PRO A 36 31.06 -39.76 2.82
C PRO A 36 29.85 -40.40 2.12
N LEU A 37 29.70 -40.03 0.84
CA LEU A 37 28.85 -40.68 -0.17
C LEU A 37 29.18 -42.17 -0.40
N LYS A 38 28.14 -42.96 -0.74
CA LYS A 38 28.31 -44.26 -1.41
C LYS A 38 27.11 -44.56 -2.33
N GLU A 39 27.40 -44.72 -3.62
CA GLU A 39 26.43 -45.15 -4.63
C GLU A 39 26.22 -46.68 -4.59
N ALA A 40 25.00 -47.16 -4.88
CA ALA A 40 24.77 -48.26 -5.85
C ALA A 40 23.29 -48.71 -5.95
N ASN A 41 22.73 -48.50 -7.14
CA ASN A 41 21.84 -49.39 -7.90
C ASN A 41 20.38 -49.69 -7.45
N CYS A 42 19.54 -49.93 -8.46
CA CYS A 42 18.11 -50.23 -8.38
C CYS A 42 17.80 -51.71 -8.67
N SER A 43 16.80 -52.27 -7.98
CA SER A 43 15.82 -53.20 -8.59
C SER A 43 14.60 -53.44 -7.67
N ASP A 44 13.42 -53.35 -8.28
CA ASP A 44 12.14 -54.04 -7.97
C ASP A 44 11.69 -54.32 -6.52
N ALA A 45 10.63 -53.62 -6.10
CA ALA A 45 9.44 -54.24 -5.50
C ALA A 45 8.23 -53.28 -5.49
N LEU A 46 7.09 -53.72 -6.03
CA LEU A 46 5.82 -52.98 -5.97
C LEU A 46 5.26 -52.97 -4.53
N THR A 47 4.94 -51.80 -3.99
CA THR A 47 4.02 -51.65 -2.84
C THR A 47 3.35 -50.28 -2.91
N PRO A 48 2.01 -50.16 -2.85
CA PRO A 48 1.34 -48.86 -2.86
C PRO A 48 1.45 -48.18 -1.49
N ARG A 49 2.59 -47.55 -1.22
CA ARG A 49 2.67 -46.56 -0.13
C ARG A 49 1.76 -45.38 -0.49
N ARG A 50 0.78 -45.09 0.38
CA ARG A 50 0.06 -43.81 0.36
C ARG A 50 1.09 -42.68 0.26
N GLN A 51 1.10 -41.95 -0.85
CA GLN A 51 1.71 -40.63 -0.86
C GLN A 51 0.91 -39.77 0.10
N GLU A 52 1.44 -39.59 1.31
CA GLU A 52 1.33 -38.31 1.96
C GLU A 52 2.00 -37.30 1.03
N SER A 53 1.21 -36.74 0.12
CA SER A 53 1.51 -35.47 -0.49
C SER A 53 1.63 -34.47 0.64
N ARG A 54 2.85 -34.32 1.16
CA ARG A 54 3.32 -33.09 1.79
C ARG A 54 3.26 -32.02 0.72
N CYS A 55 2.04 -31.55 0.46
CA CYS A 55 1.80 -30.29 -0.19
C CYS A 55 2.76 -29.30 0.46
N LEU A 56 3.56 -28.62 -0.36
CA LEU A 56 4.27 -27.45 0.11
C LEU A 56 3.20 -26.51 0.67
N GLN A 57 3.07 -26.48 2.00
CA GLN A 57 2.19 -25.55 2.66
C GLN A 57 2.77 -24.18 2.32
N ASP A 58 2.11 -23.47 1.42
CA ASP A 58 2.52 -22.13 1.06
C ASP A 58 2.54 -21.30 2.35
N PRO A 59 3.72 -20.81 2.81
CA PRO A 59 3.85 -20.15 4.10
C PRO A 59 3.21 -18.74 4.11
N THR A 60 2.42 -18.43 3.08
CA THR A 60 1.57 -17.24 2.93
C THR A 60 0.09 -17.50 3.27
N SER A 61 -0.35 -18.75 3.42
CA SER A 61 -1.74 -19.09 3.76
C SER A 61 -2.16 -18.47 5.10
N GLY A 62 -2.92 -17.37 5.04
CA GLY A 62 -3.40 -16.60 6.19
C GLY A 62 -2.64 -15.30 6.50
N LYS A 63 -1.63 -14.90 5.70
CA LYS A 63 -0.94 -13.60 5.87
C LYS A 63 -1.59 -12.50 5.05
N GLU A 64 -1.79 -11.33 5.65
CA GLU A 64 -2.31 -10.18 4.92
C GLU A 64 -1.31 -9.74 3.85
N VAL A 65 -1.73 -9.77 2.59
CA VAL A 65 -0.89 -9.36 1.45
C VAL A 65 -1.00 -7.84 1.28
N LEU A 66 0.13 -7.19 1.05
CA LEU A 66 0.25 -5.76 0.82
C LEU A 66 0.80 -5.47 -0.59
N VAL A 67 0.45 -4.31 -1.12
CA VAL A 67 1.04 -3.75 -2.34
C VAL A 67 1.59 -2.35 -2.07
N ALA A 68 2.78 -2.05 -2.59
CA ALA A 68 3.40 -0.73 -2.51
C ALA A 68 2.70 0.30 -3.40
N LEU A 69 2.18 1.38 -2.81
CA LEU A 69 1.57 2.50 -3.52
C LEU A 69 2.62 3.43 -4.15
N TYR A 70 3.80 3.52 -3.51
CA TYR A 70 4.92 4.37 -3.91
C TYR A 70 6.23 3.57 -3.83
N ALA A 71 7.32 4.13 -4.38
CA ALA A 71 8.66 3.60 -4.12
C ALA A 71 9.22 4.18 -2.81
N TYR A 72 10.06 3.41 -2.13
CA TYR A 72 10.72 3.80 -0.88
C TYR A 72 12.15 3.26 -0.84
N GLU A 73 13.08 4.13 -0.47
CA GLU A 73 14.48 3.79 -0.20
C GLU A 73 14.69 3.82 1.32
N SER A 74 15.25 2.73 1.86
CA SER A 74 15.64 2.57 3.27
C SER A 74 16.44 3.77 3.78
N ARG A 75 16.13 4.20 5.01
CA ARG A 75 16.77 5.36 5.66
C ARG A 75 17.47 5.01 6.96
N ALA A 76 17.11 3.88 7.57
CA ALA A 76 17.71 3.32 8.76
C ALA A 76 17.97 1.81 8.59
N ASP A 77 18.90 1.30 9.41
CA ASP A 77 19.15 -0.15 9.52
C ASP A 77 17.88 -0.88 9.98
N GLY A 78 17.44 -1.86 9.20
CA GLY A 78 16.20 -2.61 9.44
C GLY A 78 15.00 -2.15 8.61
N ASP A 79 15.08 -1.04 7.89
CA ASP A 79 14.11 -0.66 6.86
C ASP A 79 14.21 -1.58 5.62
N LEU A 80 13.09 -1.81 4.95
CA LEU A 80 13.03 -2.51 3.67
C LEU A 80 12.83 -1.51 2.51
N SER A 81 13.73 -1.50 1.53
CA SER A 81 13.56 -0.75 0.27
C SER A 81 12.63 -1.48 -0.70
N PHE A 82 11.79 -0.76 -1.44
CA PHE A 82 10.83 -1.32 -2.40
C PHE A 82 10.42 -0.33 -3.50
N ARG A 83 9.83 -0.85 -4.59
CA ARG A 83 9.30 -0.05 -5.71
C ARG A 83 7.76 -0.03 -5.67
N LYS A 84 7.16 0.97 -6.31
CA LYS A 84 5.69 0.99 -6.54
C LYS A 84 5.27 -0.30 -7.24
N GLY A 85 4.20 -0.93 -6.75
CA GLY A 85 3.66 -2.18 -7.25
C GLY A 85 4.31 -3.45 -6.67
N ASP A 86 5.36 -3.35 -5.86
CA ASP A 86 5.93 -4.52 -5.20
C ASP A 86 4.96 -5.13 -4.19
N VAL A 87 4.91 -6.47 -4.17
CA VAL A 87 4.04 -7.28 -3.29
C VAL A 87 4.81 -7.72 -2.05
N MET A 88 4.17 -7.63 -0.88
CA MET A 88 4.75 -7.98 0.42
C MET A 88 3.71 -8.72 1.28
N TYR A 89 4.19 -9.39 2.32
CA TYR A 89 3.36 -10.07 3.30
C TYR A 89 3.54 -9.39 4.66
N LEU A 90 2.45 -8.96 5.27
CA LEU A 90 2.46 -8.38 6.61
C LEU A 90 2.86 -9.45 7.63
N LEU A 91 3.79 -9.09 8.53
CA LEU A 91 4.25 -9.94 9.62
C LEU A 91 3.86 -9.34 10.99
N ASP A 92 3.98 -8.01 11.14
CA ASP A 92 3.53 -7.29 12.32
C ASP A 92 3.01 -5.89 11.97
N HIS A 93 1.88 -5.51 12.59
CA HIS A 93 1.24 -4.19 12.51
C HIS A 93 1.01 -3.54 13.89
N SER A 94 1.71 -4.01 14.93
CA SER A 94 1.64 -3.50 16.31
C SER A 94 1.92 -2.00 16.43
N ASN A 95 2.75 -1.46 15.54
CA ASN A 95 3.05 -0.04 15.42
C ASN A 95 2.14 0.65 14.37
N SER A 96 1.66 1.86 14.70
CA SER A 96 0.70 2.62 13.90
C SER A 96 1.20 3.12 12.56
N ASP A 97 2.51 3.37 12.45
CA ASP A 97 3.16 4.10 11.37
C ASP A 97 4.19 3.26 10.60
N TRP A 98 4.74 2.23 11.24
CA TRP A 98 5.75 1.32 10.68
C TRP A 98 5.32 -0.13 10.81
N TRP A 99 5.22 -0.84 9.69
CA TRP A 99 4.82 -2.25 9.66
C TRP A 99 6.01 -3.14 9.33
N TYR A 100 6.12 -4.28 10.01
CA TYR A 100 7.14 -5.28 9.70
C TYR A 100 6.59 -6.24 8.64
N VAL A 101 7.33 -6.39 7.54
CA VAL A 101 6.86 -7.13 6.35
C VAL A 101 7.94 -8.03 5.77
N ARG A 102 7.52 -9.00 4.96
CA ARG A 102 8.38 -9.80 4.08
C ARG A 102 8.14 -9.42 2.63
N HIS A 103 9.20 -9.08 1.90
CA HIS A 103 9.10 -8.85 0.47
C HIS A 103 8.88 -10.17 -0.30
N SER A 104 8.06 -10.14 -1.36
CA SER A 104 7.83 -11.30 -2.25
C SER A 104 9.13 -11.85 -2.85
N LYS A 105 10.01 -10.96 -3.31
CA LYS A 105 11.37 -11.27 -3.83
C LYS A 105 12.39 -11.70 -2.75
N GLY A 106 11.99 -11.80 -1.48
CA GLY A 106 12.87 -12.10 -0.34
C GLY A 106 13.38 -10.85 0.39
N GLY A 107 13.79 -11.05 1.65
CA GLY A 107 14.10 -9.97 2.61
C GLY A 107 12.92 -9.62 3.51
N THR A 108 13.22 -9.12 4.70
CA THR A 108 12.25 -8.61 5.69
C THR A 108 12.77 -7.30 6.28
N GLY A 109 11.85 -6.44 6.73
CA GLY A 109 12.19 -5.15 7.32
C GLY A 109 10.95 -4.33 7.63
N TYR A 110 11.16 -3.14 8.17
CA TYR A 110 10.11 -2.16 8.40
C TYR A 110 9.80 -1.36 7.13
N VAL A 111 8.51 -1.04 6.94
CA VAL A 111 8.03 -0.15 5.87
C VAL A 111 7.08 0.90 6.44
N PRO A 112 7.06 2.13 5.91
CA PRO A 112 6.07 3.12 6.31
C PRO A 112 4.67 2.67 5.88
N ARG A 113 3.73 2.61 6.84
CA ARG A 113 2.35 2.16 6.60
C ARG A 113 1.66 2.93 5.48
N ASN A 114 1.91 4.23 5.37
CA ASN A 114 1.30 5.10 4.34
C ASN A 114 1.88 4.91 2.93
N PHE A 115 2.85 4.02 2.74
CA PHE A 115 3.42 3.66 1.44
C PHE A 115 2.88 2.32 0.92
N VAL A 116 2.10 1.59 1.71
CA VAL A 116 1.55 0.27 1.40
C VAL A 116 0.04 0.24 1.63
N ALA A 117 -0.66 -0.60 0.88
CA ALA A 117 -2.08 -0.87 1.07
C ALA A 117 -2.32 -2.38 1.13
N LYS A 118 -3.37 -2.81 1.83
CA LYS A 118 -3.82 -4.20 1.77
C LYS A 118 -4.25 -4.53 0.34
N GLN A 119 -3.71 -5.60 -0.22
CA GLN A 119 -3.97 -5.97 -1.62
C GLN A 119 -5.46 -6.27 -1.81
N GLN A 120 -6.00 -5.90 -2.96
CA GLN A 120 -7.41 -6.07 -3.35
C GLN A 120 -8.43 -5.20 -2.57
N THR A 121 -8.03 -4.47 -1.53
CA THR A 121 -8.93 -3.51 -0.84
C THR A 121 -9.01 -2.19 -1.60
N VAL A 122 -9.98 -1.33 -1.23
CA VAL A 122 -10.11 0.01 -1.80
C VAL A 122 -8.86 0.89 -1.56
N GLU A 123 -8.09 0.62 -0.51
CA GLU A 123 -6.86 1.36 -0.20
C GLU A 123 -5.76 1.12 -1.24
N SER A 124 -5.84 0.02 -2.01
CA SER A 124 -4.91 -0.30 -3.10
C SER A 124 -5.25 0.34 -4.44
N GLU A 125 -6.37 1.07 -4.53
CA GLU A 125 -6.85 1.69 -5.76
C GLU A 125 -6.29 3.10 -5.94
N GLU A 126 -5.72 3.41 -7.11
CA GLU A 126 -5.11 4.73 -7.39
C GLU A 126 -6.09 5.90 -7.30
N TRP A 127 -7.38 5.65 -7.51
CA TRP A 127 -8.45 6.64 -7.39
C TRP A 127 -8.93 6.85 -5.94
N PHE A 128 -8.46 6.07 -4.96
CA PHE A 128 -8.85 6.23 -3.57
C PHE A 128 -7.82 7.07 -2.80
N ALA A 129 -8.23 8.29 -2.42
CA ALA A 129 -7.37 9.24 -1.72
C ALA A 129 -7.48 9.16 -0.18
N GLY A 130 -8.22 8.19 0.37
CA GLY A 130 -8.41 8.01 1.81
C GLY A 130 -9.02 9.23 2.51
N ARG A 131 -8.51 9.54 3.70
CA ARG A 131 -8.95 10.68 4.53
C ARG A 131 -8.27 11.98 4.09
N ILE A 132 -8.84 12.64 3.07
CA ILE A 132 -8.47 14.00 2.69
C ILE A 132 -9.64 14.98 2.74
N ALA A 133 -9.35 16.19 3.23
CA ALA A 133 -10.28 17.31 3.24
C ALA A 133 -10.73 17.72 1.83
N ARG A 134 -11.92 18.34 1.74
CA ARG A 134 -12.56 18.71 0.46
C ARG A 134 -11.68 19.60 -0.41
N ASN A 135 -11.09 20.64 0.18
CA ASN A 135 -10.21 21.59 -0.49
C ASN A 135 -8.92 20.93 -1.04
N ARG A 136 -8.39 19.92 -0.35
CA ARG A 136 -7.24 19.13 -0.83
C ARG A 136 -7.64 18.27 -2.03
N ALA A 137 -8.82 17.66 -2.00
CA ALA A 137 -9.36 16.89 -3.12
C ALA A 137 -9.61 17.77 -4.37
N GLU A 138 -10.21 18.95 -4.19
CA GLU A 138 -10.42 19.93 -5.27
C GLU A 138 -9.10 20.34 -5.93
N ARG A 139 -8.06 20.68 -5.14
CA ARG A 139 -6.72 21.01 -5.66
C ARG A 139 -6.07 19.86 -6.44
N LEU A 140 -6.29 18.61 -6.03
CA LEU A 140 -5.72 17.45 -6.72
C LEU A 140 -6.37 17.22 -8.10
N VAL A 141 -7.70 17.23 -8.20
CA VAL A 141 -8.39 17.05 -9.50
C VAL A 141 -8.28 18.28 -10.42
N LEU A 142 -8.00 19.46 -9.86
CA LEU A 142 -7.78 20.70 -10.62
C LEU A 142 -6.33 20.91 -11.08
N ALA A 143 -5.38 20.06 -10.67
CA ALA A 143 -3.97 20.22 -11.04
C ALA A 143 -3.77 20.30 -12.57
N SER A 144 -2.76 21.05 -13.00
CA SER A 144 -2.48 21.30 -14.41
C SER A 144 -2.26 20.00 -15.19
N ASN A 145 -2.70 19.99 -16.45
CA ASN A 145 -2.58 18.87 -17.39
C ASN A 145 -3.40 17.61 -17.02
N LEU A 146 -4.38 17.72 -16.11
CA LEU A 146 -5.34 16.64 -15.84
C LEU A 146 -6.64 16.84 -16.67
N PRO A 147 -7.10 15.82 -17.42
CA PRO A 147 -8.24 15.95 -18.30
C PRO A 147 -9.58 16.09 -17.55
N LYS A 148 -10.60 16.58 -18.25
CA LYS A 148 -12.01 16.44 -17.80
C LYS A 148 -12.30 14.96 -17.49
N GLY A 149 -13.04 14.71 -16.41
CA GLY A 149 -13.34 13.38 -15.93
C GLY A 149 -12.33 12.82 -14.92
N THR A 150 -11.18 13.46 -14.71
CA THR A 150 -10.27 13.13 -13.60
C THR A 150 -11.04 13.16 -12.27
N PHE A 151 -10.93 12.07 -11.50
CA PHE A 151 -11.70 11.88 -10.28
C PHE A 151 -10.86 11.25 -9.16
N LEU A 152 -11.37 11.36 -7.94
CA LEU A 152 -10.94 10.58 -6.80
C LEU A 152 -12.12 10.31 -5.86
N ILE A 153 -12.02 9.24 -5.05
CA ILE A 153 -12.92 8.96 -3.93
C ILE A 153 -12.16 9.19 -2.62
N ARG A 154 -12.80 9.86 -1.67
CA ARG A 154 -12.25 10.15 -0.34
C ARG A 154 -13.28 9.88 0.76
N GLU A 155 -12.81 9.60 1.97
CA GLU A 155 -13.65 9.59 3.17
C GLU A 155 -14.10 11.02 3.54
N ARG A 156 -15.28 11.15 4.14
CA ARG A 156 -15.75 12.41 4.75
C ARG A 156 -15.28 12.49 6.20
N GLU A 157 -14.77 13.66 6.56
CA GLU A 157 -14.12 13.93 7.84
C GLU A 157 -15.10 13.96 9.04
N ALA A 158 -16.37 14.29 8.79
CA ALA A 158 -17.42 14.35 9.82
C ALA A 158 -18.19 13.03 10.01
N ASP A 159 -18.22 12.15 9.00
CA ASP A 159 -19.05 10.94 8.98
C ASP A 159 -18.25 9.73 8.51
N THR A 160 -17.90 8.82 9.42
CA THR A 160 -17.09 7.61 9.14
C THR A 160 -17.76 6.58 8.23
N ARG A 161 -19.01 6.81 7.81
CA ARG A 161 -19.77 5.96 6.89
C ARG A 161 -20.01 6.56 5.51
N GLU A 162 -19.46 7.74 5.22
CA GLU A 162 -19.72 8.45 3.97
C GLU A 162 -18.44 8.71 3.17
N TYR A 163 -18.51 8.44 1.87
CA TYR A 163 -17.47 8.80 0.92
C TYR A 163 -17.94 9.94 0.02
N ALA A 164 -17.00 10.65 -0.58
CA ALA A 164 -17.27 11.65 -1.61
C ALA A 164 -16.46 11.32 -2.88
N LEU A 165 -17.15 11.11 -3.99
CA LEU A 165 -16.57 11.13 -5.33
C LEU A 165 -16.38 12.59 -5.74
N THR A 166 -15.14 12.99 -5.99
CA THR A 166 -14.75 14.35 -6.42
C THR A 166 -14.26 14.25 -7.86
N ILE A 167 -14.83 15.01 -8.80
CA ILE A 167 -14.54 14.89 -10.25
C ILE A 167 -14.42 16.27 -10.92
N ARG A 168 -13.44 16.41 -11.84
CA ARG A 168 -13.27 17.57 -12.72
C ARG A 168 -14.32 17.54 -13.83
N ASP A 169 -15.21 18.52 -13.85
CA ASP A 169 -16.40 18.55 -14.73
C ASP A 169 -16.22 19.40 -16.00
N SER A 170 -15.46 20.49 -15.92
CA SER A 170 -15.05 21.29 -17.08
C SER A 170 -13.57 21.69 -16.98
N ASP A 171 -12.99 22.00 -18.14
CA ASP A 171 -11.63 22.51 -18.30
C ASP A 171 -11.66 23.93 -18.90
N ASP A 172 -12.57 24.76 -18.41
CA ASP A 172 -12.69 26.14 -18.87
C ASP A 172 -11.45 26.94 -18.45
N GLN A 173 -11.03 27.87 -19.31
CA GLN A 173 -9.89 28.80 -19.14
C GLN A 173 -9.93 29.67 -17.85
N ARG A 174 -10.94 29.49 -17.00
CA ARG A 174 -11.12 30.12 -15.69
C ARG A 174 -10.69 29.24 -14.50
N GLY A 175 -10.07 28.09 -14.75
CA GLY A 175 -9.50 27.21 -13.71
C GLY A 175 -10.26 25.91 -13.46
N GLY A 176 -11.14 25.50 -14.39
CA GLY A 176 -11.94 24.28 -14.30
C GLY A 176 -13.02 24.29 -13.21
N THR A 177 -13.92 23.30 -13.24
CA THR A 177 -14.98 23.13 -12.24
C THR A 177 -14.95 21.73 -11.62
N VAL A 178 -15.39 21.62 -10.35
CA VAL A 178 -15.38 20.37 -9.59
C VAL A 178 -16.77 20.04 -9.08
N LYS A 179 -17.22 18.80 -9.34
CA LYS A 179 -18.45 18.23 -8.75
C LYS A 179 -18.09 17.26 -7.64
N HIS A 180 -18.94 17.22 -6.61
CA HIS A 180 -18.84 16.27 -5.51
C HIS A 180 -20.13 15.47 -5.37
N TYR A 181 -20.05 14.17 -5.55
CA TYR A 181 -21.15 13.24 -5.35
C TYR A 181 -20.97 12.52 -4.01
N LYS A 182 -22.03 12.49 -3.21
CA LYS A 182 -22.07 11.75 -1.95
C LYS A 182 -22.29 10.27 -2.25
N ILE A 183 -21.36 9.42 -1.83
CA ILE A 183 -21.52 7.97 -1.83
C ILE A 183 -21.91 7.56 -0.42
N LYS A 184 -23.10 6.98 -0.29
CA LYS A 184 -23.60 6.37 0.94
C LYS A 184 -23.30 4.87 0.96
N ARG A 185 -23.15 4.32 2.15
CA ARG A 185 -23.07 2.88 2.43
C ARG A 185 -24.45 2.39 2.87
N LEU A 186 -24.85 1.18 2.49
CA LEU A 186 -26.02 0.51 3.06
C LEU A 186 -25.70 0.00 4.48
N ASP A 187 -26.74 -0.21 5.28
CA ASP A 187 -26.62 -0.93 6.54
C ASP A 187 -26.27 -2.41 6.32
N GLY A 188 -25.67 -3.03 7.34
CA GLY A 188 -25.22 -4.43 7.27
C GLY A 188 -24.13 -4.70 6.23
N ASP A 189 -23.39 -3.68 5.79
CA ASP A 189 -22.38 -3.74 4.72
C ASP A 189 -22.91 -4.26 3.36
N ALA A 190 -24.22 -4.13 3.12
CA ALA A 190 -24.86 -4.58 1.88
C ALA A 190 -24.54 -3.72 0.63
N GLY A 191 -23.56 -2.81 0.69
CA GLY A 191 -22.99 -2.12 -0.46
C GLY A 191 -22.99 -0.59 -0.41
N PHE A 192 -22.86 0.03 -1.57
CA PHE A 192 -22.65 1.47 -1.79
C PHE A 192 -23.59 2.04 -2.85
N PHE A 193 -23.90 3.34 -2.79
CA PHE A 193 -24.68 4.04 -3.81
C PHE A 193 -24.45 5.56 -3.83
N ILE A 194 -24.56 6.17 -5.01
CA ILE A 194 -24.72 7.63 -5.18
C ILE A 194 -26.21 8.02 -5.26
N THR A 195 -27.02 7.20 -5.94
CA THR A 195 -28.47 7.38 -6.04
C THR A 195 -29.16 6.07 -5.68
N THR A 196 -30.32 6.13 -5.00
CA THR A 196 -31.07 4.93 -4.57
C THR A 196 -31.55 4.06 -5.74
N ARG A 197 -31.49 4.56 -6.98
CA ARG A 197 -31.82 3.80 -8.20
C ARG A 197 -30.80 2.71 -8.56
N ARG A 198 -29.59 2.75 -8.00
CA ARG A 198 -28.57 1.71 -8.27
C ARG A 198 -27.56 1.58 -7.13
N THR A 199 -27.50 0.39 -6.55
CA THR A 199 -26.54 -0.03 -5.53
C THR A 199 -25.42 -0.87 -6.14
N PHE A 200 -24.34 -1.05 -5.38
CA PHE A 200 -23.11 -1.72 -5.77
C PHE A 200 -22.56 -2.51 -4.59
N ALA A 201 -22.06 -3.73 -4.79
CA ALA A 201 -21.45 -4.50 -3.69
C ALA A 201 -20.17 -3.81 -3.17
N THR A 202 -19.33 -3.31 -4.08
CA THR A 202 -18.08 -2.63 -3.74
C THR A 202 -17.96 -1.24 -4.36
N LEU A 203 -17.05 -0.41 -3.83
CA LEU A 203 -16.66 0.86 -4.47
C LEU A 203 -16.00 0.64 -5.84
N ARG A 204 -15.34 -0.51 -6.07
CA ARG A 204 -14.75 -0.87 -7.37
C ARG A 204 -15.83 -1.07 -8.44
N ASP A 205 -16.94 -1.74 -8.10
CA ASP A 205 -18.10 -1.90 -9.00
C ASP A 205 -18.76 -0.56 -9.32
N LEU A 206 -18.81 0.33 -8.32
CA LEU A 206 -19.33 1.69 -8.46
C LEU A 206 -18.49 2.49 -9.46
N VAL A 207 -17.17 2.53 -9.27
CA VAL A 207 -16.24 3.21 -10.19
C VAL A 207 -16.34 2.60 -11.58
N SER A 208 -16.22 1.28 -11.73
CA SER A 208 -16.28 0.57 -13.02
C SER A 208 -17.51 0.96 -13.85
N TYR A 209 -18.70 0.98 -13.23
CA TYR A 209 -19.94 1.37 -13.92
C TYR A 209 -19.99 2.83 -14.36
N TYR A 210 -19.50 3.76 -13.53
CA TYR A 210 -19.51 5.19 -13.89
C TYR A 210 -18.41 5.53 -14.89
N SER A 211 -17.24 4.90 -14.80
CA SER A 211 -16.17 4.99 -15.82
C SER A 211 -16.64 4.49 -17.19
N GLY A 212 -17.34 3.35 -17.24
CA GLY A 212 -17.93 2.82 -18.48
C GLY A 212 -19.10 3.64 -19.06
N LYS A 213 -19.56 4.69 -18.36
CA LYS A 213 -20.61 5.62 -18.79
C LYS A 213 -20.14 7.06 -18.97
N LEU A 214 -18.83 7.30 -18.87
CA LEU A 214 -18.20 8.63 -18.98
C LEU A 214 -17.55 8.88 -20.36
N ILE A 215 -17.92 8.07 -21.37
CA ILE A 215 -17.48 8.16 -22.76
C ILE A 215 -18.66 8.60 -23.63
#